data_AF-A0A8B6EGG5-F1
#
_entry.id   AF-A0A8B6EGG5-F1
#
_cell.length_a   1.000
_cell.length_b   1.000
_cell.length_c   1.000
_cell.angle_alpha   90.00
_cell.angle_beta   90.00
_cell.angle_gamma   90.00
#
_symmetry.space_group_name_H-M   'P 1'
#
loop_
_entity.id
_entity.type
_entity.pdbx_description
1 polymer ?
#
loop_
_entity_poly.entity_id
_entity_poly.type
_entity_poly.pdbx_seq_one_letter_code
_entity_poly.pdbx_strand_id
1 'polypeptide(L)' 'PRVYQVKKADKGESYKKKLSWLLRELRTVDGKSTNKETAEFDLHFEKIFKWSASSVAEKESFLSTLWKVH' A
#
# COMPACT_ATOMS: atom_id res chain seq x y z
N PRO A 1 -4.30 -3.73 14.22
CA PRO A 1 -3.41 -4.11 13.08
C PRO A 1 -2.42 -2.98 12.73
N ARG A 2 -1.24 -3.32 12.20
CA ARG A 2 -0.21 -2.36 11.75
C ARG A 2 0.13 -2.59 10.29
N VAL A 3 0.41 -1.50 9.57
CA VAL A 3 0.92 -1.52 8.20
C VAL A 3 2.42 -1.23 8.26
N TYR A 4 3.22 -2.00 7.52
CA TYR A 4 4.67 -1.84 7.48
C TYR A 4 5.14 -1.62 6.04
N GLN A 5 5.91 -0.56 5.82
CA GLN A 5 6.72 -0.43 4.61
C GLN A 5 8.06 -1.13 4.85
N VAL A 6 8.38 -2.09 4.00
CA VAL A 6 9.64 -2.83 4.03
C VAL A 6 10.41 -2.66 2.74
N LYS A 7 11.75 -2.75 2.81
CA LYS A 7 12.63 -2.88 1.64
C LYS A 7 13.29 -4.26 1.68
N LYS A 8 13.22 -5.00 0.58
CA LYS A 8 13.96 -6.26 0.41
C LYS A 8 15.46 -5.95 0.34
N ALA A 9 16.27 -6.69 1.09
CA ALA A 9 17.71 -6.58 1.03
C ALA A 9 18.24 -7.17 -0.29
N ASP A 10 19.38 -6.68 -0.78
CA ASP A 10 19.93 -7.06 -2.10
C ASP A 10 20.25 -8.56 -2.21
N LYS A 11 20.53 -9.23 -1.08
CA LYS A 11 20.74 -10.69 -1.00
C LYS A 11 19.44 -11.49 -0.87
N GLY A 12 18.29 -10.85 -0.98
CA GLY A 12 16.98 -11.47 -1.12
C GLY A 12 16.37 -12.14 0.11
N GLU A 13 17.17 -12.49 1.12
CA GLU A 13 16.72 -13.27 2.28
C GLU A 13 16.09 -12.46 3.42
N SER A 14 16.21 -11.13 3.43
CA SER A 14 15.69 -10.32 4.54
C SER A 14 14.94 -9.08 4.08
N TYR A 15 13.95 -8.68 4.89
CA TYR A 15 13.20 -7.44 4.75
C TYR A 15 13.57 -6.49 5.88
N LYS A 16 13.96 -5.26 5.56
CA LYS A 16 14.17 -4.20 6.55
C LYS A 16 12.96 -3.29 6.60
N LYS A 17 12.38 -3.11 7.79
CA LYS A 17 11.31 -2.14 8.04
C LYS A 17 11.86 -0.73 7.86
N LYS A 18 11.18 0.07 7.05
CA LYS A 18 11.44 1.50 6.90
C LYS A 18 10.47 2.33 7.71
N LEU A 19 9.17 2.06 7.56
CA LEU A 19 8.11 2.81 8.22
C LEU A 19 7.05 1.84 8.75
N SER A 20 6.33 2.29 9.77
CA SER A 20 5.19 1.58 10.32
C SER A 20 4.10 2.55 10.71
N TRP A 21 2.86 2.18 10.41
CA TRP A 21 1.66 2.93 10.79
C TRP A 21 0.68 1.99 11.48
N LEU A 22 -0.13 2.54 12.37
CA LEU A 22 -1.33 1.83 12.85
C LEU A 22 -2.36 1.82 11.72
N LEU A 23 -3.07 0.72 11.52
CA LEU A 23 -4.08 0.63 10.47
C LEU A 23 -5.16 1.72 10.64
N ARG A 24 -5.48 2.10 11.89
CA ARG A 24 -6.42 3.19 12.21
C ARG A 24 -5.95 4.59 11.76
N GLU A 25 -4.67 4.77 11.48
CA GLU A 25 -4.13 6.04 10.98
C GLU A 25 -4.32 6.17 9.48
N LEU A 26 -4.66 5.08 8.78
CA LEU A 26 -5.02 5.11 7.37
C LEU A 26 -6.41 5.73 7.24
N ARG A 27 -6.47 6.94 6.71
CA ARG A 27 -7.73 7.70 6.55
C ARG A 27 -8.45 7.33 5.26
N THR A 28 -7.69 7.17 4.18
CA THR A 28 -8.23 6.98 2.84
C THR A 28 -7.21 6.26 1.97
N VAL A 29 -7.71 5.50 1.00
CA VAL A 29 -6.91 4.97 -0.09
C VAL A 29 -7.49 5.45 -1.40
N ASP A 30 -6.70 6.20 -2.15
CA ASP A 30 -7.08 6.67 -3.47
C ASP A 30 -6.55 5.70 -4.52
N GLY A 31 -7.42 4.80 -4.98
CA GLY A 31 -7.16 3.93 -6.13
C GLY A 31 -7.40 4.71 -7.42
N LYS A 32 -6.48 5.63 -7.74
CA LYS A 32 -6.51 6.59 -8.86
C LYS A 32 -7.50 6.22 -9.97
N SER A 33 -8.51 7.08 -10.13
CA SER A 33 -9.57 7.15 -11.16
C SER A 33 -9.84 5.91 -12.04
N THR A 34 -11.08 5.42 -11.98
CA THR A 34 -11.65 4.30 -12.77
C THR A 34 -11.50 4.43 -14.29
N ASN A 35 -11.21 5.62 -14.80
CA ASN A 35 -11.08 5.88 -16.23
C ASN A 35 -9.71 5.47 -16.81
N LYS A 36 -8.74 5.13 -15.96
CA LYS A 36 -7.42 4.67 -16.40
C LYS A 36 -6.99 3.49 -15.56
N GLU A 37 -6.89 2.31 -16.17
CA GLU A 37 -6.27 1.15 -15.51
C GLU A 37 -4.83 1.50 -15.14
N THR A 38 -4.60 1.66 -13.84
CA THR A 38 -3.28 1.93 -13.28
C THR A 38 -3.07 1.09 -12.04
N ALA A 39 -1.83 0.63 -11.87
CA ALA A 39 -1.34 -0.01 -10.66
C ALA A 39 -1.00 1.01 -9.56
N GLU A 40 -1.15 2.31 -9.85
CA GLU A 40 -0.87 3.39 -8.90
C GLU A 40 -2.01 3.62 -7.92
N PHE A 41 -1.65 3.93 -6.68
CA PHE A 41 -2.59 4.27 -5.61
C PHE A 41 -1.90 5.11 -4.55
N ASP A 42 -2.67 5.92 -3.83
CA ASP A 42 -2.16 6.77 -2.77
C ASP A 42 -2.71 6.33 -1.41
N LEU A 43 -1.83 6.17 -0.43
CA LEU A 43 -2.17 5.87 0.96
C LEU A 43 -2.14 7.16 1.78
N HIS A 44 -3.29 7.54 2.34
CA HIS A 44 -3.45 8.78 3.09
C HIS A 44 -3.36 8.49 4.59
N PHE A 45 -2.18 8.76 5.16
CA PHE A 45 -1.95 8.74 6.62
C PHE A 45 -1.85 10.20 7.13
N GLU A 46 -0.81 10.53 7.90
CA GLU A 46 -0.43 11.92 8.22
C GLU A 46 -0.01 12.70 6.96
N LYS A 47 0.65 12.00 6.02
CA LYS A 47 1.00 12.50 4.69
C LYS A 47 0.56 11.51 3.63
N ILE A 48 0.53 11.98 2.38
CA ILE A 48 0.17 11.18 1.22
C ILE A 48 1.42 10.40 0.78
N PHE A 49 1.29 9.08 0.75
CA PHE A 49 2.30 8.20 0.18
C PHE A 49 1.80 7.67 -1.16
N LYS A 50 2.51 8.00 -2.24
CA LYS A 50 2.19 7.52 -3.58
C LYS A 50 2.90 6.21 -3.86
N TRP A 51 2.15 5.20 -4.26
CA TRP A 51 2.64 3.85 -4.51
C TRP A 51 2.21 3.36 -5.89
N SER A 52 2.93 2.35 -6.38
CA SER A 52 2.56 1.57 -7.55
C SER A 52 2.78 0.10 -7.23
N ALA A 53 1.75 -0.71 -7.43
CA ALA A 53 1.85 -2.17 -7.33
C ALA A 53 2.59 -2.74 -8.54
N SER A 54 3.00 -4.01 -8.49
CA SER A 54 3.65 -4.65 -9.64
C SER A 54 2.66 -4.96 -10.76
N SER A 55 1.36 -5.00 -10.48
CA SER A 55 0.29 -5.08 -11.47
C SER A 55 -1.02 -4.46 -10.98
N VAL A 56 -1.95 -4.20 -11.91
CA VAL A 56 -3.32 -3.74 -11.58
C VAL A 56 -4.05 -4.78 -10.72
N ALA A 57 -3.92 -6.07 -11.04
CA ALA A 57 -4.53 -7.15 -10.27
C ALA A 57 -4.01 -7.21 -8.83
N GLU A 58 -2.71 -7.02 -8.63
CA GLU A 58 -2.13 -6.94 -7.29
C GLU A 58 -2.61 -5.72 -6.52
N LYS A 59 -2.77 -4.57 -7.18
CA LYS A 59 -3.39 -3.38 -6.56
C LYS A 59 -4.79 -3.72 -6.06
N GLU A 60 -5.66 -4.25 -6.92
CA GLU A 60 -7.05 -4.58 -6.54
C GLU A 60 -7.11 -5.61 -5.41
N SER A 61 -6.25 -6.63 -5.44
CA SER A 61 -6.15 -7.63 -4.37
C SER A 61 -5.69 -7.00 -3.04
N PHE A 62 -4.71 -6.09 -3.09
CA PHE A 62 -4.22 -5.35 -1.92
C PHE A 62 -5.31 -4.45 -1.33
N LEU A 63 -6.00 -3.66 -2.16
CA LEU A 63 -7.10 -2.78 -1.74
C LEU A 63 -8.25 -3.57 -1.13
N SER A 64 -8.67 -4.66 -1.78
CA SER A 64 -9.72 -5.56 -1.28
C SER A 64 -9.38 -6.12 0.10
N THR A 65 -8.13 -6.54 0.29
CA THR A 65 -7.66 -7.06 1.58
C THR A 65 -7.68 -5.97 2.64
N LEU A 66 -7.21 -4.77 2.32
CA LEU A 66 -7.13 -3.65 3.25
C LEU A 66 -8.51 -3.21 3.75
N TRP A 67 -9.52 -3.19 2.87
CA TRP A 67 -10.90 -2.89 3.24
C TRP A 67 -11.57 -3.99 4.08
N LYS A 68 -11.21 -5.26 3.86
CA LYS A 68 -11.72 -6.38 4.69
C LYS A 68 -11.20 -6.35 6.13
N VAL A 69 -10.07 -5.66 6.38
CA VAL A 69 -9.44 -5.55 7.71
C VAL A 69 -9.82 -4.24 8.43
N HIS A 70 -10.65 -3.39 7.80
CA HIS A 70 -11.17 -2.17 8.41
C HIS A 70 -12.48 -2.43 9.15
#